data_AF-A0A9N7NRA7-F1
#
_entry.id   AF-A0A9N7NRA7-F1
#
_cell.length_a   1.000
_cell.length_b   1.000
_cell.length_c   1.000
_cell.angle_alpha   90.00
_cell.angle_beta   90.00
_cell.angle_gamma   90.00
#
_symmetry.space_group_name_H-M   'P 1'
#
loop_
_entity.id
_entity.type
_entity.pdbx_description
1 polymer ?
#
loop_
_entity_poly.entity_id
_entity_poly.type
_entity_poly.pdbx_seq_one_letter_code
_entity_poly.pdbx_strand_id
1 'polypeptide(L)'
;MAAPKASQLSSDKISNEGPVLAVFNKRLRALRKKLNRISQMEESLSKGKTLNKEQEETLRSKSSVIATINELEKILQPVSEAVDLEIQLALDKFKQTAKSLAEERENELQSAISDLLGLLYFGSLFDMHTLMRASECMLIRAHERNCCLTYDCVTDDDGASGELLKEWDFDLIAMMAGLLTSRPVTSRLPHKISLQRCVEHAKLWLENSEKQIEPDSGITYADLRRKLNKIMCSDYFTKNPAMKAPIEMIQAAGNYPFQFLVHKPVIPEVFVNAPMESSSAEFEQEVTWQGRWF
;
A
#
# COMPACT_ATOMS: atom_id res chain seq x y z
N MET A 1 9.46 -64.43 35.20
CA MET A 1 8.27 -63.66 34.78
C MET A 1 8.73 -62.30 34.28
N ALA A 2 8.62 -62.03 32.97
CA ALA A 2 8.51 -60.70 32.37
C ALA A 2 8.33 -60.91 30.85
N ALA A 3 7.12 -60.65 30.35
CA ALA A 3 6.80 -60.73 28.92
C ALA A 3 6.90 -59.33 28.28
N PRO A 4 7.37 -59.19 27.03
CA PRO A 4 7.47 -57.89 26.39
C PRO A 4 6.12 -57.45 25.80
N LYS A 5 5.75 -56.20 26.08
CA LYS A 5 4.63 -55.48 25.46
C LYS A 5 5.00 -55.11 24.02
N ALA A 6 4.52 -55.89 23.07
CA ALA A 6 4.51 -55.53 21.65
C ALA A 6 3.07 -55.63 21.13
N SER A 7 2.22 -54.66 21.45
CA SER A 7 0.95 -54.45 20.75
C SER A 7 0.30 -53.15 21.21
N GLN A 8 0.69 -52.01 20.64
CA GLN A 8 -0.12 -50.79 20.73
C GLN A 8 0.19 -49.69 19.70
N LEU A 9 1.04 -49.92 18.69
CA LEU A 9 1.45 -48.88 17.75
C LEU A 9 0.75 -48.91 16.37
N SER A 10 -0.34 -49.68 16.18
CA SER A 10 -0.88 -49.92 14.81
C SER A 10 -2.26 -49.36 14.50
N SER A 11 -2.91 -48.64 15.42
CA SER A 11 -4.29 -48.16 15.19
C SER A 11 -4.40 -46.66 14.90
N ASP A 12 -3.52 -45.81 15.43
CA ASP A 12 -3.70 -44.34 15.36
C ASP A 12 -3.10 -43.66 14.12
N LYS A 13 -2.26 -44.35 13.33
CA LYS A 13 -1.67 -43.76 12.11
C LYS A 13 -2.61 -43.71 10.90
N ILE A 14 -3.69 -44.47 10.89
CA ILE A 14 -4.56 -44.60 9.71
C ILE A 14 -5.48 -43.38 9.54
N SER A 15 -5.72 -42.61 10.61
CA SER A 15 -6.65 -41.47 10.59
C SER A 15 -6.05 -40.16 10.07
N ASN A 16 -4.73 -40.11 9.80
CA ASN A 16 -4.04 -38.91 9.33
C ASN A 16 -3.36 -39.09 7.96
N GLU A 17 -3.59 -40.24 7.32
CA GLU A 17 -3.03 -40.56 6.00
C GLU A 17 -4.00 -40.09 4.91
N GLY A 18 -3.50 -39.28 3.97
CA GLY A 18 -4.29 -38.81 2.83
C GLY A 18 -4.93 -39.95 2.02
N PRO A 19 -5.96 -39.65 1.20
CA PRO A 19 -6.78 -40.67 0.53
C PRO A 19 -5.96 -41.64 -0.33
N VAL A 20 -4.83 -41.19 -0.89
CA VAL A 20 -3.90 -42.04 -1.66
C VAL A 20 -3.23 -43.08 -0.75
N LEU A 21 -2.58 -42.66 0.33
CA LEU A 21 -1.89 -43.57 1.26
C LEU A 21 -2.85 -44.54 1.94
N ALA A 22 -4.08 -44.10 2.25
CA ALA A 22 -5.12 -44.94 2.80
C ALA A 22 -5.49 -46.13 1.88
N VAL A 23 -5.52 -45.92 0.55
CA VAL A 23 -5.78 -46.98 -0.44
C VAL A 23 -4.63 -47.99 -0.46
N PHE A 24 -3.38 -47.52 -0.49
CA PHE A 24 -2.20 -48.39 -0.44
C PHE A 24 -2.18 -49.24 0.83
N ASN A 25 -2.39 -48.63 2.00
CA ASN A 25 -2.40 -49.33 3.27
C ASN A 25 -3.54 -50.34 3.40
N LYS A 26 -4.73 -50.01 2.86
CA LYS A 26 -5.86 -50.96 2.79
C LYS A 26 -5.54 -52.15 1.89
N ARG A 27 -4.91 -51.91 0.73
CA ARG A 27 -4.51 -52.96 -0.22
C ARG A 27 -3.44 -53.88 0.38
N LEU A 28 -2.41 -53.31 1.01
CA LEU A 28 -1.36 -54.06 1.71
C LEU A 28 -1.95 -54.94 2.82
N ARG A 29 -2.88 -54.40 3.62
CA ARG A 29 -3.57 -55.18 4.66
C ARG A 29 -4.34 -56.37 4.08
N ALA A 30 -5.05 -56.18 2.97
CA ALA A 30 -5.79 -57.25 2.31
C ALA A 30 -4.86 -58.34 1.73
N LEU A 31 -3.77 -57.93 1.08
CA LEU A 31 -2.77 -58.86 0.51
C LEU A 31 -2.06 -59.66 1.61
N ARG A 32 -1.66 -59.01 2.72
CA ARG A 32 -1.07 -59.70 3.89
C ARG A 32 -2.03 -60.71 4.51
N LYS A 33 -3.34 -60.39 4.60
CA LYS A 33 -4.35 -61.36 5.05
C LYS A 33 -4.47 -62.55 4.08
N LYS A 34 -4.44 -62.31 2.77
CA LYS A 34 -4.47 -63.36 1.76
C LYS A 34 -3.22 -64.25 1.84
N LEU A 35 -2.04 -63.66 2.02
CA LEU A 35 -0.78 -64.39 2.20
C LEU A 35 -0.82 -65.28 3.45
N ASN A 36 -1.30 -64.77 4.59
CA ASN A 36 -1.46 -65.56 5.81
C ASN A 36 -2.43 -66.75 5.60
N ARG A 37 -3.53 -66.55 4.86
CA ARG A 37 -4.47 -67.64 4.51
C ARG A 37 -3.81 -68.69 3.62
N ILE A 38 -2.98 -68.27 2.67
CA ILE A 38 -2.20 -69.17 1.81
C ILE A 38 -1.24 -70.02 2.66
N SER A 39 -0.49 -69.41 3.58
CA SER A 39 0.42 -70.14 4.48
C SER A 39 -0.30 -71.19 5.33
N GLN A 40 -1.50 -70.88 5.84
CA GLN A 40 -2.33 -71.85 6.58
C GLN A 40 -2.82 -73.02 5.71
N MET A 41 -3.09 -72.77 4.43
CA MET A 41 -3.45 -73.83 3.47
C MET A 41 -2.27 -74.74 3.13
N GLU A 42 -1.06 -74.18 2.97
CA GLU A 42 0.17 -74.97 2.78
C GLU A 42 0.43 -75.91 3.95
N GLU A 43 0.24 -75.42 5.18
CA GLU A 43 0.38 -76.23 6.40
C GLU A 43 -0.71 -77.31 6.53
N SER A 44 -1.91 -77.05 6.01
CA SER A 44 -2.99 -78.04 5.98
C SER A 44 -2.73 -79.14 4.94
N LEU A 45 -2.17 -78.77 3.79
CA LEU A 45 -1.73 -79.70 2.74
C LEU A 45 -0.61 -80.61 3.23
N SER A 46 0.39 -80.07 3.93
CA SER A 46 1.49 -80.88 4.48
C SER A 46 1.01 -81.89 5.53
N LYS A 47 -0.13 -81.63 6.18
CA LYS A 47 -0.84 -82.56 7.08
C LYS A 47 -1.75 -83.55 6.35
N GLY A 48 -1.75 -83.57 5.02
CA GLY A 48 -2.49 -84.54 4.19
C GLY A 48 -3.95 -84.20 3.91
N LYS A 49 -4.42 -82.97 4.17
CA LYS A 49 -5.78 -82.55 3.79
C LYS A 49 -5.88 -82.31 2.27
N THR A 50 -6.97 -82.78 1.67
CA THR A 50 -7.32 -82.46 0.29
C THR A 50 -7.93 -81.06 0.19
N LEU A 51 -7.67 -80.37 -0.92
CA LEU A 51 -8.15 -79.02 -1.18
C LEU A 51 -9.22 -79.01 -2.28
N ASN A 52 -10.14 -78.07 -2.19
CA ASN A 52 -11.06 -77.76 -3.28
C ASN A 52 -10.37 -76.92 -4.36
N LYS A 53 -10.93 -76.91 -5.58
CA LYS A 53 -10.45 -76.20 -6.76
C LYS A 53 -10.17 -74.70 -6.52
N GLU A 54 -11.02 -74.01 -5.75
CA GLU A 54 -10.83 -72.60 -5.38
C GLU A 54 -9.62 -72.37 -4.43
N GLN A 55 -9.34 -73.34 -3.55
CA GLN A 55 -8.20 -73.28 -2.63
C GLN A 55 -6.89 -73.52 -3.37
N GLU A 56 -6.88 -74.45 -4.33
CA GLU A 56 -5.73 -74.67 -5.22
C GLU A 56 -5.40 -73.41 -6.04
N GLU A 57 -6.42 -72.75 -6.60
CA GLU A 57 -6.24 -71.51 -7.35
C GLU A 57 -5.70 -70.39 -6.46
N THR A 58 -6.19 -70.30 -5.21
CA THR A 58 -5.67 -69.35 -4.24
C THR A 58 -4.20 -69.62 -3.90
N LEU A 59 -3.80 -70.89 -3.76
CA LEU A 59 -2.40 -71.30 -3.58
C LEU A 59 -1.51 -70.96 -4.77
N ARG A 60 -1.98 -71.22 -6.00
CA ARG A 60 -1.25 -70.84 -7.23
C ARG A 60 -0.98 -69.34 -7.30
N SER A 61 -1.81 -68.50 -6.66
CA SER A 61 -1.62 -67.04 -6.62
C SER A 61 -0.53 -66.55 -5.65
N LYS A 62 0.13 -67.43 -4.88
CA LYS A 62 1.11 -67.06 -3.84
C LYS A 62 2.23 -66.16 -4.34
N SER A 63 2.92 -66.57 -5.42
CA SER A 63 4.06 -65.83 -5.96
C SER A 63 3.66 -64.42 -6.41
N SER A 64 2.48 -64.30 -7.03
CA SER A 64 1.92 -63.01 -7.42
C SER A 64 1.60 -62.13 -6.21
N VAL A 65 0.98 -62.68 -5.16
CA VAL A 65 0.66 -61.93 -3.94
C VAL A 65 1.92 -61.38 -3.26
N ILE A 66 3.00 -62.17 -3.18
CA ILE A 66 4.28 -61.74 -2.60
C ILE A 66 4.92 -60.62 -3.45
N ALA A 67 4.96 -60.80 -4.76
CA ALA A 67 5.49 -59.78 -5.67
C ALA A 67 4.75 -58.44 -5.51
N THR A 68 3.42 -58.46 -5.50
CA THR A 68 2.60 -57.25 -5.32
C THR A 68 2.80 -56.58 -3.96
N ILE A 69 3.03 -57.34 -2.88
CA ILE A 69 3.34 -56.75 -1.56
C ILE A 69 4.66 -55.97 -1.64
N ASN A 70 5.71 -56.59 -2.17
CA ASN A 70 7.04 -55.97 -2.26
C ASN A 70 7.02 -54.70 -3.13
N GLU A 71 6.31 -54.73 -4.26
CA GLU A 71 6.13 -53.57 -5.13
C GLU A 71 5.41 -52.42 -4.43
N LEU A 72 4.29 -52.71 -3.75
CA LEU A 72 3.52 -51.70 -3.02
C LEU A 72 4.31 -51.09 -1.86
N GLU A 73 5.10 -51.90 -1.14
CA GLU A 73 5.98 -51.40 -0.07
C GLU A 73 7.09 -50.50 -0.62
N LYS A 74 7.66 -50.83 -1.78
CA LYS A 74 8.68 -50.01 -2.43
C LYS A 74 8.15 -48.66 -2.93
N ILE A 75 6.89 -48.62 -3.38
CA ILE A 75 6.26 -47.40 -3.92
C ILE A 75 5.66 -46.51 -2.82
N LEU A 76 5.32 -47.08 -1.66
CA LEU A 76 4.68 -46.32 -0.57
C LEU A 76 5.49 -45.11 -0.11
N GLN A 77 6.79 -45.31 0.11
CA GLN A 77 7.69 -44.27 0.60
C GLN A 77 7.84 -43.09 -0.37
N PRO A 78 8.21 -43.29 -1.66
CA PRO A 78 8.33 -42.18 -2.60
C PRO A 78 7.00 -41.47 -2.86
N VAL A 79 5.86 -42.17 -2.76
CA VAL A 79 4.54 -41.54 -2.86
C VAL A 79 4.25 -40.64 -1.65
N SER A 80 4.57 -41.08 -0.43
CA SER A 80 4.41 -40.25 0.76
C SER A 80 5.27 -38.98 0.68
N GLU A 81 6.54 -39.13 0.31
CA GLU A 81 7.47 -38.00 0.15
C GLU A 81 7.00 -37.03 -0.92
N ALA A 82 6.51 -37.53 -2.06
CA ALA A 82 5.97 -36.69 -3.13
C ALA A 82 4.74 -35.88 -2.68
N VAL A 83 3.84 -36.50 -1.90
CA VAL A 83 2.66 -35.81 -1.35
C VAL A 83 3.08 -34.73 -0.36
N ASP A 84 4.02 -35.00 0.54
CA ASP A 84 4.51 -34.01 1.50
C ASP A 84 5.18 -32.83 0.79
N LEU A 85 5.97 -33.10 -0.25
CA LEU A 85 6.59 -32.05 -1.08
C LEU A 85 5.55 -31.21 -1.83
N GLU A 86 4.52 -31.82 -2.41
CA GLU A 86 3.46 -31.10 -3.10
C GLU A 86 2.70 -30.17 -2.13
N ILE A 87 2.40 -30.65 -0.93
CA ILE A 87 1.76 -29.85 0.12
C ILE A 87 2.65 -28.66 0.52
N GLN A 88 3.95 -28.89 0.72
CA GLN A 88 4.90 -27.82 1.06
C GLN A 88 4.98 -26.78 -0.05
N LEU A 89 5.10 -27.20 -1.30
CA LEU A 89 5.13 -26.31 -2.46
C LEU A 89 3.84 -25.49 -2.59
N ALA A 90 2.68 -26.11 -2.35
CA ALA A 90 1.40 -25.41 -2.36
C ALA A 90 1.31 -24.36 -1.25
N LEU A 91 1.77 -24.69 -0.05
CA LEU A 91 1.80 -23.76 1.09
C LEU A 91 2.76 -22.60 0.85
N ASP A 92 3.94 -22.86 0.30
CA ASP A 92 4.93 -21.82 0.02
C ASP A 92 4.46 -20.90 -1.10
N LYS A 93 3.84 -21.44 -2.16
CA LYS A 93 3.20 -20.64 -3.19
C LYS A 93 2.10 -19.75 -2.61
N PHE A 94 1.25 -20.30 -1.74
CA PHE A 94 0.20 -19.52 -1.08
C PHE A 94 0.77 -18.39 -0.23
N LYS A 95 1.82 -18.65 0.56
CA LYS A 95 2.50 -17.62 1.36
C LYS A 95 3.13 -16.53 0.48
N GLN A 96 3.77 -16.91 -0.62
CA GLN A 96 4.37 -15.96 -1.55
C GLN A 96 3.31 -15.06 -2.19
N THR A 97 2.19 -15.62 -2.66
CA THR A 97 1.08 -14.84 -3.20
C THR A 97 0.42 -13.95 -2.15
N ALA A 98 0.26 -14.45 -0.92
CA ALA A 98 -0.28 -13.64 0.17
C ALA A 98 0.64 -12.46 0.52
N LYS A 99 1.95 -12.69 0.50
CA LYS A 99 2.96 -11.65 0.73
C LYS A 99 2.97 -10.60 -0.39
N SER A 100 2.97 -11.03 -1.66
CA SER A 100 2.93 -10.09 -2.79
C SER A 100 1.67 -9.23 -2.78
N LEU A 101 0.50 -9.83 -2.52
CA LEU A 101 -0.76 -9.08 -2.40
C LEU A 101 -0.78 -8.11 -1.21
N ALA A 102 -0.05 -8.42 -0.14
CA ALA A 102 0.08 -7.51 0.99
C ALA A 102 0.99 -6.32 0.64
N GLU A 103 2.13 -6.57 -0.01
CA GLU A 103 3.06 -5.55 -0.48
C GLU A 103 2.42 -4.64 -1.54
N GLU A 104 1.66 -5.20 -2.48
CA GLU A 104 0.89 -4.43 -3.48
C GLU A 104 -0.12 -3.50 -2.81
N ARG A 105 -0.91 -4.00 -1.86
CA ARG A 105 -1.88 -3.17 -1.11
C ARG A 105 -1.21 -2.09 -0.28
N GLU A 106 -0.05 -2.38 0.32
CA GLU A 106 0.71 -1.40 1.07
C GLU A 106 1.22 -0.29 0.15
N ASN A 107 1.77 -0.64 -1.02
CA ASN A 107 2.22 0.33 -2.01
C ASN A 107 1.07 1.18 -2.57
N GLU A 108 -0.09 0.58 -2.86
CA GLU A 108 -1.29 1.30 -3.28
C GLU A 108 -1.78 2.27 -2.20
N LEU A 109 -1.79 1.83 -0.93
CA LEU A 109 -2.17 2.67 0.19
C LEU A 109 -1.20 3.83 0.39
N GLN A 110 0.11 3.58 0.33
CA GLN A 110 1.12 4.63 0.42
C GLN A 110 0.98 5.63 -0.72
N SER A 111 0.77 5.15 -1.96
CA SER A 111 0.52 6.03 -3.11
C SER A 111 -0.73 6.89 -2.92
N ALA A 112 -1.85 6.30 -2.46
CA ALA A 112 -3.08 7.04 -2.20
C ALA A 112 -2.92 8.08 -1.08
N ILE A 113 -2.17 7.75 -0.02
CA ILE A 113 -1.86 8.68 1.07
C ILE A 113 -1.01 9.84 0.53
N SER A 114 0.07 9.56 -0.20
CA SER A 114 0.94 10.58 -0.78
C SER A 114 0.18 11.50 -1.74
N ASP A 115 -0.74 10.96 -2.55
CA ASP A 115 -1.54 11.73 -3.49
C ASP A 115 -2.49 12.70 -2.77
N LEU A 116 -3.27 12.19 -1.81
CA LEU A 116 -4.16 13.02 -1.01
C LEU A 116 -3.39 14.06 -0.17
N LEU A 117 -2.26 13.69 0.42
CA LEU A 117 -1.41 14.63 1.15
C LEU A 117 -0.80 15.69 0.23
N GLY A 118 -0.43 15.33 -1.00
CA GLY A 118 0.03 16.29 -2.01
C GLY A 118 -1.04 17.33 -2.32
N LEU A 119 -2.28 16.88 -2.55
CA LEU A 119 -3.42 17.77 -2.76
C LEU A 119 -3.66 18.68 -1.55
N LEU A 120 -3.61 18.14 -0.33
CA LEU A 120 -3.81 18.94 0.88
C LEU A 120 -2.68 19.95 1.12
N TYR A 121 -1.44 19.53 0.89
CA TYR A 121 -0.26 20.36 1.04
C TYR A 121 -0.32 21.57 0.09
N PHE A 122 -0.48 21.31 -1.21
CA PHE A 122 -0.54 22.38 -2.20
C PHE A 122 -1.82 23.19 -2.12
N GLY A 123 -2.96 22.56 -1.83
CA GLY A 123 -4.21 23.29 -1.61
C GLY A 123 -4.10 24.28 -0.46
N SER A 124 -3.49 23.89 0.66
CA SER A 124 -3.25 24.79 1.80
C SER A 124 -2.21 25.87 1.48
N LEU A 125 -1.20 25.54 0.69
CA LEU A 125 -0.15 26.47 0.25
C LEU A 125 -0.72 27.56 -0.66
N PHE A 126 -1.64 27.19 -1.55
CA PHE A 126 -2.22 28.08 -2.56
C PHE A 126 -3.50 28.78 -2.14
N ASP A 127 -4.09 28.41 -1.00
CA ASP A 127 -5.30 29.03 -0.47
C ASP A 127 -5.04 30.48 -0.04
N MET A 128 -5.49 31.42 -0.87
CA MET A 128 -5.50 32.85 -0.53
C MET A 128 -6.66 33.19 0.41
N HIS A 129 -7.82 32.55 0.29
CA HIS A 129 -9.07 33.01 0.88
C HIS A 129 -9.20 32.69 2.38
N THR A 130 -8.88 31.47 2.81
CA THR A 130 -9.12 31.03 4.20
C THR A 130 -8.20 31.72 5.20
N LEU A 131 -7.06 32.25 4.74
CA LEU A 131 -6.02 32.86 5.56
C LEU A 131 -5.73 34.32 5.25
N MET A 132 -6.56 34.99 4.43
CA MET A 132 -6.62 36.46 4.37
C MET A 132 -6.85 37.11 5.74
N ARG A 133 -7.26 36.32 6.74
CA ARG A 133 -7.37 36.70 8.14
C ARG A 133 -6.02 36.83 8.87
N ALA A 134 -4.91 36.38 8.28
CA ALA A 134 -3.55 36.50 8.79
C ALA A 134 -2.65 37.14 7.70
N SER A 135 -2.52 38.48 7.73
CA SER A 135 -1.80 39.27 6.73
C SER A 135 -0.36 38.83 6.47
N GLU A 136 0.28 38.16 7.44
CA GLU A 136 1.66 37.71 7.40
C GLU A 136 1.90 36.58 6.38
N CYS A 137 0.90 35.75 6.10
CA CYS A 137 1.06 34.61 5.17
C CYS A 137 0.70 34.94 3.72
N MET A 138 0.03 36.06 3.46
CA MET A 138 -0.47 36.40 2.12
C MET A 138 0.67 36.63 1.12
N LEU A 139 1.71 37.38 1.52
CA LEU A 139 2.87 37.67 0.66
C LEU A 139 3.65 36.40 0.30
N ILE A 140 3.84 35.52 1.28
CA ILE A 140 4.53 34.25 1.10
C ILE A 140 3.80 33.42 0.05
N ARG A 141 2.47 33.30 0.15
CA ARG A 141 1.73 32.43 -0.76
C ARG A 141 1.49 33.04 -2.14
N ALA A 142 1.34 34.36 -2.24
CA ALA A 142 1.34 35.04 -3.53
C ALA A 142 2.68 34.80 -4.25
N HIS A 143 3.79 34.85 -3.51
CA HIS A 143 5.10 34.50 -4.02
C HIS A 143 5.18 33.03 -4.45
N GLU A 144 4.68 32.07 -3.65
CA GLU A 144 4.64 30.65 -4.01
C GLU A 144 3.88 30.40 -5.32
N ARG A 145 2.68 30.97 -5.47
CA ARG A 145 1.88 30.87 -6.71
C ARG A 145 2.64 31.43 -7.91
N ASN A 146 3.26 32.61 -7.77
CA ASN A 146 4.03 33.23 -8.84
C ASN A 146 5.29 32.42 -9.19
N CYS A 147 5.97 31.85 -8.20
CA CYS A 147 7.11 30.97 -8.40
C CYS A 147 6.68 29.74 -9.22
N CYS A 148 5.58 29.09 -8.84
CA CYS A 148 5.07 27.94 -9.57
C CYS A 148 4.79 28.26 -11.06
N LEU A 149 4.14 29.39 -11.36
CA LEU A 149 3.93 29.85 -12.75
C LEU A 149 5.24 30.10 -13.49
N THR A 150 6.23 30.69 -12.83
CA THR A 150 7.53 31.00 -13.45
C THR A 150 8.26 29.72 -13.85
N TYR A 151 8.22 28.69 -13.00
CA TYR A 151 8.81 27.39 -13.34
C TYR A 151 8.08 26.72 -14.49
N ASP A 152 6.74 26.75 -14.51
CA ASP A 152 5.93 26.17 -15.59
C ASP A 152 6.28 26.78 -16.96
N CYS A 153 6.42 28.11 -17.03
CA CYS A 153 6.78 28.84 -18.24
C CYS A 153 8.22 28.57 -18.73
N VAL A 154 9.16 28.32 -17.82
CA VAL A 154 10.58 28.11 -18.16
C VAL A 154 10.84 26.67 -18.63
N THR A 155 10.06 25.71 -18.15
CA THR A 155 10.22 24.30 -18.53
C THR A 155 9.46 23.89 -19.79
N ASP A 156 8.58 24.75 -20.32
CA ASP A 156 7.75 24.47 -21.51
C ASP A 156 8.48 24.68 -22.86
N ASP A 157 9.79 24.98 -22.88
CA ASP A 157 10.60 25.09 -24.10
C ASP A 157 10.74 23.74 -24.85
N ASP A 158 10.36 22.62 -24.23
CA ASP A 158 10.40 21.27 -24.80
C ASP A 158 9.05 20.83 -25.41
N GLY A 159 8.36 21.71 -26.15
CA GLY A 159 7.39 21.34 -27.22
C GLY A 159 6.22 20.40 -26.87
N ALA A 160 5.94 20.11 -25.61
CA ALA A 160 5.04 19.06 -25.18
C ALA A 160 3.61 19.56 -24.93
N SER A 161 3.00 20.28 -25.89
CA SER A 161 1.53 20.42 -26.09
C SER A 161 0.61 20.52 -24.85
N GLY A 162 1.08 21.04 -23.72
CA GLY A 162 0.35 21.11 -22.46
C GLY A 162 -0.23 22.49 -22.25
N GLU A 163 -1.44 22.57 -21.70
CA GLU A 163 -1.98 23.85 -21.23
C GLU A 163 -1.09 24.36 -20.07
N LEU A 164 -0.60 25.59 -20.19
CA LEU A 164 0.12 26.29 -19.11
C LEU A 164 -0.78 26.42 -17.88
N LEU A 165 -0.18 26.30 -16.70
CA LEU A 165 -0.85 26.57 -15.44
C LEU A 165 -1.30 28.04 -15.41
N LYS A 166 -2.51 28.26 -14.94
CA LYS A 166 -3.11 29.58 -14.77
C LYS A 166 -3.32 29.85 -13.28
N GLU A 167 -3.43 31.12 -12.91
CA GLU A 167 -3.73 31.50 -11.52
C GLU A 167 -4.98 30.79 -10.98
N TRP A 168 -6.01 30.67 -11.84
CA TRP A 168 -7.26 29.98 -11.49
C TRP A 168 -7.07 28.52 -11.09
N ASP A 169 -6.05 27.84 -11.61
CA ASP A 169 -5.79 26.43 -11.30
C ASP A 169 -5.42 26.23 -9.83
N PHE A 170 -4.68 27.18 -9.25
CA PHE A 170 -4.33 27.17 -7.85
C PHE A 170 -5.55 27.38 -6.93
N ASP A 171 -6.51 28.22 -7.35
CA ASP A 171 -7.75 28.42 -6.62
C ASP A 171 -8.63 27.16 -6.64
N LEU A 172 -8.63 26.44 -7.77
CA LEU A 172 -9.30 25.15 -7.90
C LEU A 172 -8.65 24.07 -7.03
N ILE A 173 -7.31 24.02 -6.97
CA ILE A 173 -6.57 23.10 -6.09
C ILE A 173 -6.90 23.40 -4.62
N ALA A 174 -6.89 24.67 -4.22
CA ALA A 174 -7.26 25.10 -2.87
C ALA A 174 -8.73 24.76 -2.54
N MET A 175 -9.65 24.99 -3.47
CA MET A 175 -11.06 24.64 -3.34
C MET A 175 -11.25 23.13 -3.14
N MET A 176 -10.61 22.30 -3.96
CA MET A 176 -10.69 20.85 -3.87
C MET A 176 -10.12 20.33 -2.53
N ALA A 177 -8.99 20.88 -2.06
CA ALA A 177 -8.46 20.56 -0.73
C ALA A 177 -9.43 20.97 0.41
N GLY A 178 -10.13 22.10 0.23
CA GLY A 178 -11.21 22.52 1.10
C GLY A 178 -12.36 21.51 1.15
N LEU A 179 -12.77 20.94 0.00
CA LEU A 179 -13.81 19.91 -0.08
C LEU A 179 -13.41 18.60 0.63
N LEU A 180 -12.11 18.29 0.72
CA LEU A 180 -11.60 17.12 1.44
C LEU A 180 -11.60 17.28 2.96
N THR A 181 -11.54 18.50 3.47
CA THR A 181 -11.25 18.77 4.89
C THR A 181 -12.37 19.52 5.60
N SER A 182 -13.26 20.15 4.85
CA SER A 182 -14.22 21.09 5.40
C SER A 182 -15.63 20.85 4.88
N ARG A 183 -16.59 21.25 5.71
CA ARG A 183 -17.99 21.37 5.29
C ARG A 183 -18.14 22.68 4.51
N PRO A 184 -18.76 22.68 3.31
CA PRO A 184 -19.03 23.91 2.58
C PRO A 184 -19.76 24.94 3.44
N VAL A 185 -19.33 26.19 3.42
CA VAL A 185 -19.82 27.26 4.32
C VAL A 185 -21.33 27.49 4.18
N THR A 186 -21.87 27.27 2.98
CA THR A 186 -23.30 27.43 2.66
C THR A 186 -24.15 26.20 3.00
N SER A 187 -23.51 25.07 3.32
CA SER A 187 -24.20 23.81 3.58
C SER A 187 -24.84 23.82 4.96
N ARG A 188 -26.12 23.40 5.07
CA ARG A 188 -26.82 23.15 6.33
C ARG A 188 -26.72 21.68 6.81
N LEU A 189 -25.86 20.88 6.17
CA LEU A 189 -25.77 19.44 6.44
C LEU A 189 -25.12 19.11 7.80
N PRO A 190 -25.56 18.05 8.49
CA PRO A 190 -24.86 17.56 9.67
C PRO A 190 -23.40 17.18 9.38
N HIS A 191 -22.54 17.23 10.41
CA HIS A 191 -21.11 16.88 10.28
C HIS A 191 -20.89 15.46 9.73
N LYS A 192 -21.72 14.48 10.14
CA LYS A 192 -21.64 13.11 9.61
C LYS A 192 -21.79 13.03 8.09
N ILE A 193 -22.78 13.75 7.55
CA ILE A 193 -23.05 13.77 6.11
C ILE A 193 -21.98 14.58 5.37
N SER A 194 -21.51 15.66 5.99
CA SER A 194 -20.42 16.47 5.42
C SER A 194 -19.14 15.65 5.29
N LEU A 195 -18.79 14.87 6.33
CA LEU A 195 -17.63 13.99 6.30
C LEU A 195 -17.77 12.88 5.24
N GLN A 196 -18.98 12.33 5.03
CA GLN A 196 -19.21 11.39 3.94
C GLN A 196 -18.92 12.02 2.57
N ARG A 197 -19.32 13.27 2.35
CA ARG A 197 -18.99 13.99 1.10
C ARG A 197 -17.49 14.22 0.94
N CYS A 198 -16.78 14.56 2.01
CA CYS A 198 -15.31 14.66 1.97
C CYS A 198 -14.67 13.33 1.52
N VAL A 199 -15.17 12.20 2.03
CA VAL A 199 -14.74 10.86 1.61
C VAL A 199 -15.10 10.58 0.14
N GLU A 200 -16.26 11.02 -0.34
CA GLU A 200 -16.66 10.89 -1.75
C GLU A 200 -15.71 11.66 -2.68
N HIS A 201 -15.37 12.92 -2.33
CA HIS A 201 -14.38 13.71 -3.07
C HIS A 201 -13.00 13.03 -3.09
N ALA A 202 -12.56 12.48 -1.96
CA ALA A 202 -11.28 11.75 -1.88
C ALA A 202 -11.27 10.52 -2.81
N LYS A 203 -12.38 9.77 -2.86
CA LYS A 203 -12.52 8.63 -3.76
C LYS A 203 -12.49 9.04 -5.23
N LEU A 204 -13.28 10.05 -5.61
CA LEU A 204 -13.34 10.55 -6.98
C LEU A 204 -11.98 11.09 -7.45
N TRP A 205 -11.23 11.72 -6.55
CA TRP A 205 -9.85 12.15 -6.80
C TRP A 205 -8.93 10.95 -7.09
N LEU A 206 -8.90 9.96 -6.19
CA LEU A 206 -8.05 8.77 -6.32
C LEU A 206 -8.41 7.90 -7.53
N GLU A 207 -9.70 7.83 -7.88
CA GLU A 207 -10.22 7.17 -9.08
C GLU A 207 -9.86 7.90 -10.39
N ASN A 208 -9.25 9.09 -10.31
CA ASN A 208 -8.97 9.94 -11.46
C ASN A 208 -10.25 10.18 -12.29
N SER A 209 -11.33 10.58 -11.61
CA SER A 209 -12.67 10.60 -12.17
C SER A 209 -12.90 11.75 -13.14
N GLU A 210 -13.55 11.47 -14.28
CA GLU A 210 -14.01 12.50 -15.24
C GLU A 210 -15.31 13.20 -14.81
N LYS A 211 -15.80 12.92 -13.60
CA LYS A 211 -16.94 13.66 -13.05
C LYS A 211 -16.54 15.11 -12.76
N GLN A 212 -17.47 16.04 -12.94
CA GLN A 212 -17.27 17.42 -12.57
C GLN A 212 -17.20 17.57 -11.04
N ILE A 213 -16.32 18.45 -10.55
CA ILE A 213 -16.17 18.70 -9.11
C ILE A 213 -17.36 19.50 -8.60
N GLU A 214 -17.66 20.61 -9.26
CA GLU A 214 -18.87 21.42 -9.07
C GLU A 214 -19.74 21.34 -10.33
N PRO A 215 -21.06 21.25 -10.19
CA PRO A 215 -21.97 21.28 -11.34
C PRO A 215 -21.70 22.51 -12.21
N ASP A 216 -21.63 22.32 -13.52
CA ASP A 216 -21.49 23.38 -14.53
C ASP A 216 -20.15 24.15 -14.50
N SER A 217 -19.20 23.76 -13.64
CA SER A 217 -17.85 24.35 -13.61
C SER A 217 -16.99 23.99 -14.82
N GLY A 218 -17.34 22.91 -15.53
CA GLY A 218 -16.56 22.36 -16.63
C GLY A 218 -15.24 21.68 -16.20
N ILE A 219 -14.96 21.58 -14.90
CA ILE A 219 -13.70 21.05 -14.36
C ILE A 219 -13.93 19.69 -13.73
N THR A 220 -13.14 18.69 -14.15
CA THR A 220 -13.20 17.32 -13.63
C THR A 220 -12.13 17.05 -12.57
N TYR A 221 -12.31 15.99 -11.77
CA TYR A 221 -11.26 15.54 -10.83
C TYR A 221 -9.98 15.16 -11.57
N ALA A 222 -10.10 14.46 -12.70
CA ALA A 222 -8.97 14.05 -13.53
C ALA A 222 -8.19 15.23 -14.09
N ASP A 223 -8.87 16.26 -14.59
CA ASP A 223 -8.24 17.46 -15.12
C ASP A 223 -7.46 18.22 -14.04
N LEU A 224 -8.06 18.40 -12.86
CA LEU A 224 -7.41 19.09 -11.76
C LEU A 224 -6.24 18.29 -11.18
N ARG A 225 -6.38 16.95 -11.07
CA ARG A 225 -5.31 16.06 -10.64
C ARG A 225 -4.13 16.08 -11.62
N ARG A 226 -4.39 16.16 -12.92
CA ARG A 226 -3.34 16.34 -13.94
C ARG A 226 -2.55 17.64 -13.72
N LYS A 227 -3.22 18.73 -13.38
CA LYS A 227 -2.57 20.02 -13.08
C LYS A 227 -1.72 19.95 -11.82
N LEU A 228 -2.22 19.32 -10.75
CA LEU A 228 -1.42 19.08 -9.54
C LEU A 228 -0.19 18.20 -9.84
N ASN A 229 -0.36 17.15 -10.63
CA ASN A 229 0.75 16.29 -11.03
C ASN A 229 1.79 17.06 -11.85
N LYS A 230 1.37 18.00 -12.72
CA LYS A 230 2.30 18.90 -13.43
C LYS A 230 3.17 19.68 -12.44
N ILE A 231 2.57 20.24 -11.37
CA ILE A 231 3.29 20.94 -10.29
C ILE A 231 4.27 19.98 -9.60
N MET A 232 3.83 18.80 -9.19
CA MET A 232 4.65 17.81 -8.49
C MET A 232 5.80 17.25 -9.34
N CYS A 233 5.65 17.22 -10.66
CA CYS A 233 6.70 16.81 -11.59
C CYS A 233 7.62 17.96 -12.01
N SER A 234 7.29 19.20 -11.66
CA SER A 234 8.08 20.38 -12.03
C SER A 234 9.29 20.60 -11.12
N ASP A 235 10.24 21.38 -11.61
CA ASP A 235 11.38 21.84 -10.83
C ASP A 235 10.98 22.70 -9.61
N TYR A 236 9.78 23.31 -9.63
CA TYR A 236 9.25 24.03 -8.46
C TYR A 236 9.09 23.11 -7.24
N PHE A 237 8.75 21.84 -7.43
CA PHE A 237 8.58 20.90 -6.32
C PHE A 237 9.90 20.45 -5.69
N THR A 238 10.98 20.38 -6.48
CA THR A 238 12.25 19.77 -6.04
C THR A 238 13.34 20.79 -5.73
N LYS A 239 13.28 22.00 -6.29
CA LYS A 239 14.24 23.07 -6.01
C LYS A 239 13.80 23.88 -4.80
N ASN A 240 14.75 24.21 -3.92
CA ASN A 240 14.49 25.15 -2.84
C ASN A 240 14.14 26.53 -3.42
N PRO A 241 12.95 27.08 -3.16
CA PRO A 241 12.65 28.44 -3.56
C PRO A 241 13.56 29.40 -2.81
N ALA A 242 14.32 30.22 -3.54
CA ALA A 242 15.04 31.32 -2.94
C ALA A 242 14.02 32.35 -2.46
N MET A 243 13.78 32.40 -1.14
CA MET A 243 12.94 33.43 -0.52
C MET A 243 13.45 34.81 -0.95
N LYS A 244 12.67 35.49 -1.76
CA LYS A 244 12.98 36.85 -2.22
C LYS A 244 12.77 37.85 -1.08
N ALA A 245 13.50 38.96 -1.11
CA ALA A 245 13.33 40.00 -0.09
C ALA A 245 11.86 40.51 -0.09
N PRO A 246 11.32 40.97 1.06
CA PRO A 246 9.91 41.36 1.19
C PRO A 246 9.42 42.36 0.13
N ILE A 247 10.31 43.24 -0.36
CA ILE A 247 10.01 44.23 -1.41
C ILE A 247 9.65 43.54 -2.75
N GLU A 248 10.36 42.48 -3.11
CA GLU A 248 10.10 41.71 -4.34
C GLU A 248 8.85 40.82 -4.19
N MET A 249 8.57 40.34 -2.99
CA MET A 249 7.31 39.62 -2.69
C MET A 249 6.10 40.55 -2.79
N ILE A 250 6.23 41.81 -2.34
CA ILE A 250 5.20 42.85 -2.48
C ILE A 250 4.94 43.16 -3.95
N GLN A 251 6.00 43.24 -4.78
CA GLN A 251 5.84 43.43 -6.24
C GLN A 251 5.13 42.26 -6.90
N ALA A 252 5.43 41.02 -6.51
CA ALA A 252 4.72 39.82 -6.99
C ALA A 252 3.25 39.77 -6.53
N ALA A 253 2.93 40.32 -5.35
CA ALA A 253 1.57 40.44 -4.85
C ALA A 253 0.78 41.62 -5.46
N GLY A 254 1.42 42.47 -6.29
CA GLY A 254 0.89 43.74 -6.78
C GLY A 254 -0.40 43.69 -7.63
N ASN A 255 -0.87 42.48 -7.97
CA ASN A 255 -2.15 42.27 -8.66
C ASN A 255 -3.35 42.02 -7.74
N TYR A 256 -3.16 41.85 -6.43
CA TYR A 256 -4.26 41.66 -5.49
C TYR A 256 -4.81 43.01 -4.99
N PRO A 257 -6.14 43.24 -5.01
CA PRO A 257 -6.75 44.57 -4.86
C PRO A 257 -6.72 45.18 -3.44
N PHE A 258 -5.77 44.80 -2.57
CA PHE A 258 -5.74 45.23 -1.17
C PHE A 258 -4.50 46.07 -0.84
N GLN A 259 -4.72 47.35 -0.55
CA GLN A 259 -3.68 48.27 -0.08
C GLN A 259 -3.14 47.83 1.29
N PHE A 260 -1.85 47.54 1.33
CA PHE A 260 -1.11 47.32 2.58
C PHE A 260 -1.08 48.61 3.40
N LEU A 261 -1.74 48.63 4.57
CA LEU A 261 -1.29 49.50 5.66
C LEU A 261 0.00 48.91 6.23
N VAL A 262 1.12 49.17 5.56
CA VAL A 262 2.42 49.10 6.22
C VAL A 262 2.39 50.19 7.28
N HIS A 263 2.13 49.84 8.53
CA HIS A 263 2.51 50.71 9.64
C HIS A 263 4.02 50.85 9.54
N LYS A 264 4.48 51.99 9.01
CA LYS A 264 5.87 52.42 9.18
C LYS A 264 6.18 52.31 10.67
N PRO A 265 7.30 51.69 11.09
CA PRO A 265 7.73 51.84 12.46
C PRO A 265 8.01 53.33 12.66
N VAL A 266 7.12 54.01 13.39
CA VAL A 266 7.40 55.34 13.91
C VAL A 266 8.51 55.13 14.92
N ILE A 267 9.75 55.38 14.51
CA ILE A 267 10.86 55.56 15.43
C ILE A 267 10.52 56.84 16.21
N PRO A 268 10.29 56.79 17.53
CA PRO A 268 10.14 58.01 18.29
C PRO A 268 11.47 58.78 18.24
N GLU A 269 11.43 60.02 17.76
CA GLU A 269 12.56 60.94 17.82
C GLU A 269 12.99 61.11 19.29
N VAL A 270 14.05 60.41 19.67
CA VAL A 270 14.80 60.74 20.88
C VAL A 270 15.76 61.85 20.51
N PHE A 271 15.56 63.01 21.14
CA PHE A 271 16.40 64.19 21.02
C PHE A 271 17.89 63.85 21.18
N VAL A 272 18.66 64.30 20.19
CA VAL A 272 20.12 64.26 20.14
C VAL A 272 20.71 65.13 21.25
N ASN A 273 21.67 64.59 22.00
CA ASN A 273 22.84 65.32 22.46
C ASN A 273 24.06 64.39 22.33
N ALA A 274 25.04 64.85 21.54
CA ALA A 274 26.26 64.18 21.05
C ALA A 274 27.34 63.98 22.16
N PRO A 275 28.58 63.49 21.88
CA PRO A 275 29.17 63.04 20.60
C PRO A 275 30.02 61.74 20.62
N MET A 276 30.04 61.10 19.44
CA MET A 276 31.21 60.56 18.70
C MET A 276 32.22 59.65 19.42
N GLU A 277 32.20 58.36 19.08
CA GLU A 277 33.41 57.65 18.64
C GLU A 277 33.08 56.36 17.84
N SER A 278 33.93 56.12 16.86
CA SER A 278 33.81 55.14 15.77
C SER A 278 34.14 53.71 16.22
N SER A 279 33.36 52.72 15.78
CA SER A 279 33.93 51.44 15.33
C SER A 279 32.90 50.59 14.60
N SER A 280 33.25 50.20 13.38
CA SER A 280 32.62 49.10 12.63
C SER A 280 32.60 47.81 13.45
N ALA A 281 31.46 47.12 13.47
CA ALA A 281 31.41 45.70 13.80
C ALA A 281 30.19 45.09 13.11
N GLU A 282 30.50 44.16 12.20
CA GLU A 282 29.59 43.20 11.60
C GLU A 282 28.81 42.47 12.71
N PHE A 283 27.50 42.31 12.53
CA PHE A 283 26.68 41.40 13.33
C PHE A 283 26.04 40.39 12.39
N GLU A 284 26.76 39.30 12.15
CA GLU A 284 26.12 38.00 11.96
C GLU A 284 25.49 37.60 13.28
N GLN A 285 24.20 37.25 13.29
CA GLN A 285 23.63 36.52 14.40
C GLN A 285 22.81 35.34 13.89
N GLU A 286 23.38 34.17 14.13
CA GLU A 286 22.79 32.83 14.07
C GLU A 286 21.36 32.81 14.62
N VAL A 287 20.40 32.44 13.76
CA VAL A 287 19.08 32.04 14.21
C VAL A 287 19.10 30.54 14.45
N THR A 288 19.19 30.16 15.73
CA THR A 288 18.99 28.79 16.19
C THR A 288 17.50 28.44 16.10
N TRP A 289 17.16 27.51 15.21
CA TRP A 289 15.81 26.96 15.09
C TRP A 289 15.52 26.03 16.28
N GLN A 290 14.92 26.55 17.35
CA GLN A 290 14.19 25.71 18.29
C GLN A 290 12.75 25.57 17.82
N GLY A 291 12.48 24.42 17.21
CA GLY A 291 11.14 24.04 16.78
C GLY A 291 10.16 24.00 17.95
N ARG A 292 8.98 24.58 17.72
CA ARG A 292 7.79 24.27 18.49
C ARG A 292 6.58 24.37 17.56
N TRP A 293 6.18 23.20 17.07
CA TRP A 293 4.91 23.01 16.38
C TRP A 293 3.79 22.98 17.42
N PHE A 294 2.83 23.91 17.31
CA PHE A 294 1.42 23.71 17.65
C PHE A 294 0.58 24.66 16.79
#